data_AF-A0A9P5E9P2-F1
#
_entry.id   AF-A0A9P5E9P2-F1
#
_cell.length_a   1.000
_cell.length_b   1.000
_cell.length_c   1.000
_cell.angle_alpha   90.00
_cell.angle_beta   90.00
_cell.angle_gamma   90.00
#
_symmetry.space_group_name_H-M   'P 1'
#
loop_
_entity.id
_entity.type
_entity.pdbx_description
1 polymer ?
#
loop_
_entity_poly.entity_id
_entity_poly.type
_entity_poly.pdbx_seq_one_letter_code
_entity_poly.pdbx_strand_id
1 'polypeptide(L)'
;MAKNWVKEKPWLPQDIGPKLPPFDGNLMDANVLFLRALDVDSSHGIVVKAKIGRHPYAIKFFITPPQDVNTRDIYGHKGSWSCCDGFDWYFSPFENECRAFGRLKEQKAESIAVKVYGWVALTAKQIKRKLAAAGAQKLNGFPPGILYGIVKDWIELTPYHDSKQRDNYDQMVAVKYFARMLKDLHKLHFLGIVVRDLKPDQYIDGVLIDLSLASTVPHPYGPTAEGPESPWQPRWTYESLAAYDLYNFQVHVIDFWKHNQKFFFSRRMRNGIQTRCNVDAYPAARCKKRCFTHTKRFVPLLNYYEEVLAMVTKPMYDPLDFLRRNPRYPVRTAQFGVPARGPPLPAPRRTFTQVGCCAVM
;
A
#
# COMPACT_ATOMS: atom_id res chain seq x y z
N MET A 1 -33.44 -13.56 30.14
CA MET A 1 -32.55 -12.38 30.00
C MET A 1 -31.68 -12.59 28.77
N ALA A 2 -32.05 -11.96 27.65
CA ALA A 2 -31.32 -12.06 26.39
C ALA A 2 -30.04 -11.21 26.44
N LYS A 3 -28.88 -11.83 26.21
CA LYS A 3 -27.61 -11.10 26.06
C LYS A 3 -27.56 -10.51 24.65
N ASN A 4 -27.83 -9.21 24.55
CA ASN A 4 -27.52 -8.40 23.37
C ASN A 4 -25.99 -8.34 23.17
N TRP A 5 -25.45 -9.26 22.38
CA TRP A 5 -24.12 -9.13 21.79
C TRP A 5 -24.24 -8.61 20.36
N VAL A 6 -24.64 -7.36 20.19
CA VAL A 6 -24.20 -6.61 19.01
C VAL A 6 -22.79 -6.11 19.33
N LYS A 7 -21.82 -7.01 19.27
CA LYS A 7 -20.41 -6.62 19.16
C LYS A 7 -20.27 -6.00 17.78
N GLU A 8 -20.44 -4.68 17.68
CA GLU A 8 -20.05 -3.96 16.47
C GLU A 8 -18.62 -4.37 16.13
N LYS A 9 -18.45 -5.01 14.97
CA LYS A 9 -17.12 -5.40 14.49
C LYS A 9 -16.30 -4.11 14.39
N PRO A 10 -15.14 -3.99 15.05
CA PRO A 10 -14.37 -2.76 15.00
C PRO A 10 -13.90 -2.52 13.58
N TRP A 11 -14.32 -1.42 12.97
CA TRP A 11 -13.84 -0.98 11.66
C TRP A 11 -12.35 -0.62 11.80
N LEU A 12 -11.50 -1.20 10.94
CA LEU A 12 -10.07 -0.92 10.90
C LEU A 12 -9.74 0.03 9.74
N PRO A 13 -8.79 0.97 9.92
CA PRO A 13 -8.10 1.31 11.18
C PRO A 13 -9.02 2.00 12.21
N GLN A 14 -8.61 2.01 13.47
CA GLN A 14 -9.41 2.60 14.56
C GLN A 14 -9.47 4.14 14.48
N ASP A 15 -8.44 4.79 13.94
CA ASP A 15 -8.40 6.25 13.84
C ASP A 15 -9.45 6.84 12.90
N ILE A 16 -9.68 8.12 13.05
CA ILE A 16 -10.58 8.90 12.22
C ILE A 16 -10.14 8.84 10.75
N GLY A 17 -11.12 8.86 9.86
CA GLY A 17 -10.93 8.90 8.42
C GLY A 17 -11.51 7.67 7.73
N PRO A 18 -11.11 7.43 6.48
CA PRO A 18 -11.69 6.36 5.67
C PRO A 18 -11.35 4.98 6.25
N LYS A 19 -12.34 4.07 6.21
CA LYS A 19 -12.22 2.71 6.76
C LYS A 19 -12.81 1.70 5.80
N LEU A 20 -12.19 0.54 5.73
CA LEU A 20 -12.72 -0.58 4.99
C LEU A 20 -13.67 -1.39 5.90
N PRO A 21 -14.88 -1.76 5.46
CA PRO A 21 -15.74 -2.64 6.23
C PRO A 21 -15.12 -4.05 6.36
N PRO A 22 -15.51 -4.82 7.40
CA PRO A 22 -15.24 -6.25 7.40
C PRO A 22 -15.90 -6.90 6.17
N PHE A 23 -15.27 -7.93 5.63
CA PHE A 23 -15.87 -8.74 4.58
C PHE A 23 -17.09 -9.49 5.14
N ASP A 24 -18.20 -9.44 4.41
CA ASP A 24 -19.47 -10.03 4.86
C ASP A 24 -19.49 -11.57 4.77
N GLY A 25 -18.62 -12.16 3.94
CA GLY A 25 -18.56 -13.60 3.73
C GLY A 25 -17.80 -14.36 4.83
N ASN A 26 -18.22 -15.60 5.09
CA ASN A 26 -17.51 -16.51 5.99
C ASN A 26 -16.44 -17.31 5.23
N LEU A 27 -15.17 -16.91 5.33
CA LEU A 27 -14.06 -17.62 4.68
C LEU A 27 -13.83 -19.05 5.20
N MET A 28 -14.42 -19.42 6.34
CA MET A 28 -14.33 -20.78 6.88
C MET A 28 -15.43 -21.71 6.37
N ASP A 29 -16.41 -21.21 5.62
CA ASP A 29 -17.47 -22.01 5.01
C ASP A 29 -16.90 -23.11 4.10
N ALA A 30 -17.54 -24.29 4.06
CA ALA A 30 -17.07 -25.44 3.29
C ALA A 30 -16.94 -25.14 1.78
N ASN A 31 -17.76 -24.23 1.24
CA ASN A 31 -17.76 -23.85 -0.17
C ASN A 31 -16.66 -22.82 -0.54
N VAL A 32 -15.86 -22.39 0.43
CA VAL A 32 -14.70 -21.51 0.20
C VAL A 32 -13.43 -22.34 0.07
N LEU A 33 -12.82 -22.29 -1.11
CA LEU A 33 -11.61 -23.03 -1.45
C LEU A 33 -10.41 -22.08 -1.56
N PHE A 34 -9.33 -22.36 -0.85
CA PHE A 34 -8.06 -21.62 -1.01
C PHE A 34 -7.20 -22.40 -2.01
N LEU A 35 -7.28 -22.02 -3.28
CA LEU A 35 -6.76 -22.79 -4.41
C LEU A 35 -5.24 -22.85 -4.45
N ARG A 36 -4.59 -21.71 -4.18
CA ARG A 36 -3.14 -21.61 -4.08
C ARG A 36 -2.75 -20.33 -3.35
N ALA A 37 -1.62 -20.36 -2.69
CA ALA A 37 -0.96 -19.16 -2.23
C ALA A 37 0.15 -18.82 -3.23
N LEU A 38 0.27 -17.54 -3.58
CA LEU A 38 1.27 -17.06 -4.52
C LEU A 38 2.58 -16.89 -3.76
N ASP A 39 3.62 -17.55 -4.24
CA ASP A 39 5.00 -17.36 -3.79
C ASP A 39 5.58 -16.13 -4.51
N VAL A 40 5.06 -14.96 -4.15
CA VAL A 40 5.63 -13.68 -4.55
C VAL A 40 6.47 -13.19 -3.40
N ASP A 41 7.70 -12.75 -3.71
CA ASP A 41 8.59 -12.07 -2.78
C ASP A 41 7.98 -10.70 -2.40
N SER A 42 6.94 -10.76 -1.59
CA SER A 42 6.09 -9.66 -1.19
C SER A 42 6.44 -9.30 0.24
N SER A 43 7.14 -8.18 0.39
CA SER A 43 7.60 -7.62 1.66
C SER A 43 6.46 -7.35 2.67
N HIS A 44 5.20 -7.33 2.22
CA HIS A 44 4.05 -6.90 3.03
C HIS A 44 3.03 -8.01 3.33
N GLY A 45 3.10 -9.16 2.66
CA GLY A 45 2.10 -10.22 2.88
C GLY A 45 2.12 -11.37 1.89
N ILE A 46 1.19 -12.30 2.07
CA ILE A 46 1.00 -13.48 1.22
C ILE A 46 -0.35 -13.36 0.52
N VAL A 47 -0.36 -13.49 -0.80
CA VAL A 47 -1.60 -13.45 -1.59
C VAL A 47 -2.11 -14.87 -1.83
N VAL A 48 -3.36 -15.12 -1.46
CA VAL A 48 -4.04 -16.41 -1.68
C VAL A 48 -5.11 -16.25 -2.76
N LYS A 49 -5.02 -17.04 -3.83
CA LYS A 49 -6.13 -17.21 -4.77
C LYS A 49 -7.18 -18.09 -4.09
N ALA A 50 -8.36 -17.54 -3.88
CA ALA A 50 -9.50 -18.24 -3.31
C ALA A 50 -10.65 -18.32 -4.32
N LYS A 51 -11.57 -19.26 -4.11
CA LYS A 51 -12.83 -19.37 -4.83
C LYS A 51 -13.97 -19.40 -3.81
N ILE A 52 -14.91 -18.47 -3.93
CA ILE A 52 -16.12 -18.40 -3.10
C ILE A 52 -17.30 -18.61 -4.06
N GLY A 53 -17.96 -19.75 -3.96
CA GLY A 53 -18.94 -20.18 -4.96
C GLY A 53 -18.31 -20.34 -6.34
N ARG A 54 -18.76 -19.55 -7.33
CA ARG A 54 -18.22 -19.56 -8.70
C ARG A 54 -17.17 -18.48 -8.97
N HIS A 55 -16.98 -17.54 -8.05
CA HIS A 55 -16.19 -16.35 -8.30
C HIS A 55 -14.78 -16.47 -7.69
N PRO A 56 -13.70 -16.17 -8.44
CA PRO A 56 -12.35 -16.16 -7.91
C PRO A 56 -12.04 -14.84 -7.19
N TYR A 57 -11.26 -14.93 -6.11
CA TYR A 57 -10.84 -13.81 -5.29
C TYR A 57 -9.34 -13.87 -5.02
N ALA A 58 -8.72 -12.71 -4.79
CA ALA A 58 -7.40 -12.59 -4.20
C ALA A 58 -7.55 -12.18 -2.73
N ILE A 59 -6.92 -12.91 -1.80
CA ILE A 59 -6.89 -12.55 -0.39
C ILE A 59 -5.45 -12.29 0.01
N LYS A 60 -5.09 -11.01 0.21
CA LYS A 60 -3.75 -10.62 0.68
C LYS A 60 -3.74 -10.65 2.20
N PHE A 61 -3.01 -11.59 2.81
CA PHE A 61 -2.80 -11.68 4.25
C PHE A 61 -1.49 -10.97 4.63
N PHE A 62 -1.57 -10.01 5.53
CA PHE A 62 -0.45 -9.18 5.93
C PHE A 62 0.32 -9.82 7.07
N ILE A 63 1.65 -9.82 6.98
CA ILE A 63 2.55 -10.43 7.97
C ILE A 63 2.84 -9.50 9.17
N THR A 64 2.62 -8.19 9.01
CA THR A 64 2.71 -7.20 10.09
C THR A 64 1.35 -7.04 10.76
N PRO A 65 1.19 -7.39 12.04
CA PRO A 65 -0.05 -7.14 12.78
C PRO A 65 -0.34 -5.64 12.88
N PRO A 66 -1.60 -5.18 12.78
CA PRO A 66 -1.99 -3.78 13.00
C PRO A 66 -1.63 -3.25 14.40
N GLN A 67 -1.46 -4.15 15.36
CA GLN A 67 -1.10 -3.82 16.75
C GLN A 67 0.42 -3.82 16.99
N ASP A 68 1.21 -4.26 16.01
CA ASP A 68 2.65 -4.46 16.14
C ASP A 68 3.38 -3.61 15.10
N VAL A 69 3.19 -2.30 15.23
CA VAL A 69 3.84 -1.27 14.42
C VAL A 69 5.31 -1.16 14.87
N ASN A 70 6.08 -2.24 14.72
CA ASN A 70 7.52 -2.20 14.79
C ASN A 70 8.09 -2.10 13.37
N THR A 71 7.82 -0.98 12.71
CA THR A 71 8.38 -0.66 11.39
C THR A 71 9.91 -0.54 11.41
N ARG A 72 10.49 -0.47 12.62
CA ARG A 72 11.92 -0.47 12.91
C ARG A 72 12.66 -1.69 12.32
N ASP A 73 11.98 -2.83 12.22
CA ASP A 73 12.58 -4.07 11.68
C ASP A 73 12.46 -4.17 10.15
N ILE A 74 11.49 -3.48 9.54
CA ILE A 74 11.27 -3.50 8.07
C ILE A 74 12.16 -2.45 7.37
N TYR A 75 12.51 -1.35 8.05
CA TYR A 75 13.16 -0.19 7.42
C TYR A 75 14.42 0.33 8.13
N GLY A 76 14.94 -0.39 9.15
CA GLY A 76 16.30 -0.22 9.64
C GLY A 76 16.48 0.53 10.97
N HIS A 77 17.61 0.24 11.61
CA HIS A 77 18.00 0.74 12.94
C HIS A 77 18.64 2.14 12.89
N LYS A 78 17.85 3.21 12.90
CA LYS A 78 18.33 4.52 13.38
C LYS A 78 17.28 5.15 14.31
N GLY A 79 17.75 5.69 15.44
CA GLY A 79 16.88 6.24 16.48
C GLY A 79 16.01 7.39 15.95
N SER A 80 14.69 7.25 16.08
CA SER A 80 13.73 8.21 15.58
C SER A 80 13.67 9.45 16.49
N TRP A 81 14.18 10.58 16.00
CA TRP A 81 13.81 11.92 16.47
C TRP A 81 13.73 12.91 15.28
N SER A 82 13.25 12.46 14.13
CA SER A 82 12.96 13.33 12.98
C SER A 82 11.46 13.40 12.70
N CYS A 83 10.97 14.57 12.29
CA CYS A 83 9.56 14.88 12.05
C CYS A 83 8.85 14.01 10.97
N CYS A 84 9.60 13.20 10.20
CA CYS A 84 9.11 12.36 9.11
C CYS A 84 8.71 10.94 9.52
N ASP A 85 9.35 10.39 10.55
CA ASP A 85 9.19 8.97 10.92
C ASP A 85 7.76 8.65 11.37
N GLY A 86 7.14 9.54 12.16
CA GLY A 86 5.76 9.34 12.61
C GLY A 86 4.73 9.37 11.48
N PHE A 87 5.00 10.05 10.36
CA PHE A 87 4.12 10.03 9.20
C PHE A 87 4.20 8.70 8.44
N ASP A 88 5.41 8.17 8.28
CA ASP A 88 5.65 6.97 7.49
C ASP A 88 5.33 5.68 8.25
N TRP A 89 5.54 5.68 9.56
CA TRP A 89 5.44 4.48 10.37
C TRP A 89 4.13 4.32 11.10
N TYR A 90 3.23 5.30 11.10
CA TYR A 90 2.05 5.24 11.96
C TYR A 90 1.08 4.11 11.60
N PHE A 91 0.87 3.88 10.31
CA PHE A 91 -0.03 2.84 9.83
C PHE A 91 0.76 1.66 9.29
N SER A 92 0.36 0.46 9.71
CA SER A 92 0.83 -0.78 9.08
C SER A 92 0.43 -0.82 7.59
N PRO A 93 1.10 -1.65 6.76
CA PRO A 93 0.69 -1.83 5.37
C PRO A 93 -0.79 -2.24 5.19
N PHE A 94 -1.30 -3.05 6.13
CA PHE A 94 -2.72 -3.41 6.19
C PHE A 94 -3.62 -2.18 6.41
N GLU A 95 -3.27 -1.30 7.36
CA GLU A 95 -4.06 -0.12 7.68
C GLU A 95 -4.02 0.91 6.55
N ASN A 96 -2.85 1.13 5.94
CA ASN A 96 -2.71 1.98 4.74
C ASN A 96 -3.67 1.54 3.64
N GLU A 97 -3.65 0.25 3.33
CA GLU A 97 -4.48 -0.32 2.29
C GLU A 97 -5.98 -0.26 2.65
N CYS A 98 -6.34 -0.51 3.91
CA CYS A 98 -7.72 -0.32 4.40
C CYS A 98 -8.20 1.13 4.28
N ARG A 99 -7.35 2.12 4.58
CA ARG A 99 -7.71 3.54 4.44
C ARG A 99 -7.90 3.93 2.99
N ALA A 100 -7.00 3.50 2.12
CA ALA A 100 -7.04 3.86 0.70
C ALA A 100 -8.27 3.25 0.02
N PHE A 101 -8.52 1.95 0.17
CA PHE A 101 -9.73 1.33 -0.38
C PHE A 101 -11.02 1.78 0.34
N GLY A 102 -10.94 2.09 1.64
CA GLY A 102 -12.03 2.72 2.38
C GLY A 102 -12.44 4.07 1.74
N ARG A 103 -11.46 4.90 1.35
CA ARG A 103 -11.70 6.18 0.67
C ARG A 103 -12.35 5.97 -0.70
N LEU A 104 -11.88 4.97 -1.47
CA LEU A 104 -12.49 4.65 -2.76
C LEU A 104 -13.96 4.23 -2.62
N LYS A 105 -14.29 3.40 -1.62
CA LYS A 105 -15.69 3.04 -1.29
C LYS A 105 -16.53 4.24 -0.91
N GLU A 106 -16.05 5.02 0.06
CA GLU A 106 -16.74 6.20 0.56
C GLU A 106 -17.09 7.19 -0.56
N GLN A 107 -16.16 7.37 -1.50
CA GLN A 107 -16.27 8.30 -2.61
C GLN A 107 -16.85 7.67 -3.89
N LYS A 108 -17.33 6.41 -3.82
CA LYS A 108 -17.88 5.65 -4.96
C LYS A 108 -16.97 5.63 -6.19
N ALA A 109 -15.65 5.52 -5.95
CA ALA A 109 -14.60 5.57 -6.94
C ALA A 109 -13.86 4.23 -7.08
N GLU A 110 -14.49 3.11 -6.72
CA GLU A 110 -13.86 1.78 -6.70
C GLU A 110 -13.39 1.31 -8.09
N SER A 111 -13.86 1.91 -9.18
CA SER A 111 -13.48 1.51 -10.55
C SER A 111 -12.05 1.89 -10.96
N ILE A 112 -11.34 2.74 -10.21
CA ILE A 112 -9.98 3.18 -10.57
C ILE A 112 -8.87 2.27 -9.99
N ALA A 113 -9.25 1.25 -9.23
CA ALA A 113 -8.37 0.24 -8.66
C ALA A 113 -9.08 -1.13 -8.65
N VAL A 114 -8.40 -2.17 -8.18
CA VAL A 114 -9.04 -3.47 -7.97
C VAL A 114 -10.22 -3.35 -6.99
N LYS A 115 -11.32 -4.02 -7.30
CA LYS A 115 -12.49 -4.03 -6.42
C LYS A 115 -12.15 -4.78 -5.13
N VAL A 116 -12.50 -4.17 -4.01
CA VAL A 116 -12.25 -4.71 -2.66
C VAL A 116 -13.57 -4.93 -1.93
N TYR A 117 -13.71 -6.09 -1.30
CA TYR A 117 -14.95 -6.50 -0.63
C TYR A 117 -14.93 -6.28 0.88
N GLY A 118 -13.75 -6.19 1.48
CA GLY A 118 -13.60 -5.95 2.91
C GLY A 118 -12.36 -6.63 3.48
N TRP A 119 -12.12 -6.39 4.77
CA TRP A 119 -11.04 -7.06 5.50
C TRP A 119 -11.52 -8.31 6.24
N VAL A 120 -10.60 -9.24 6.48
CA VAL A 120 -10.82 -10.50 7.20
C VAL A 120 -9.72 -10.71 8.23
N ALA A 121 -9.99 -11.56 9.22
CA ALA A 121 -8.99 -12.00 10.19
C ALA A 121 -9.05 -13.51 10.31
N LEU A 122 -7.94 -14.20 10.03
CA LEU A 122 -7.82 -15.65 10.14
C LEU A 122 -6.50 -16.00 10.82
N THR A 123 -6.49 -17.10 11.57
CA THR A 123 -5.25 -17.64 12.11
C THR A 123 -4.42 -18.31 11.01
N ALA A 124 -3.09 -18.31 11.17
CA ALA A 124 -2.20 -19.07 10.31
C ALA A 124 -2.62 -20.56 10.19
N LYS A 125 -3.16 -21.14 11.28
CA LYS A 125 -3.69 -22.52 11.29
C LYS A 125 -4.92 -22.68 10.40
N GLN A 126 -5.84 -21.72 10.40
CA GLN A 126 -7.03 -21.74 9.53
C GLN A 126 -6.63 -21.63 8.05
N ILE A 127 -5.71 -20.73 7.71
CA ILE A 127 -5.23 -20.56 6.33
C ILE A 127 -4.55 -21.84 5.84
N LYS A 128 -3.63 -22.40 6.63
CA LYS A 128 -2.96 -23.68 6.32
C LYS A 128 -3.94 -24.82 6.10
N ARG A 129 -4.97 -24.94 6.94
CA ARG A 129 -6.03 -25.96 6.80
C ARG A 129 -6.80 -25.80 5.49
N LYS A 130 -7.17 -24.57 5.11
CA LYS A 130 -7.89 -24.29 3.86
C LYS A 130 -7.05 -24.59 2.62
N LEU A 131 -5.77 -24.23 2.62
CA LEU A 131 -4.83 -24.58 1.55
C LEU A 131 -4.65 -26.10 1.42
N ALA A 132 -4.43 -26.79 2.55
CA ALA A 132 -4.25 -28.25 2.57
C ALA A 132 -5.50 -28.99 2.09
N ALA A 133 -6.70 -28.56 2.50
CA ALA A 133 -7.97 -29.15 2.07
C ALA A 133 -8.21 -29.02 0.56
N ALA A 134 -7.63 -28.00 -0.08
CA ALA A 134 -7.70 -27.80 -1.53
C ALA A 134 -6.56 -28.49 -2.30
N GLY A 135 -5.66 -29.21 -1.63
CA GLY A 135 -4.49 -29.84 -2.25
C GLY A 135 -3.43 -28.84 -2.72
N ALA A 136 -3.43 -27.61 -2.20
CA ALA A 136 -2.47 -26.58 -2.59
C ALA A 136 -1.06 -26.87 -2.03
N GLN A 137 -0.02 -26.48 -2.78
CA GLN A 137 1.38 -26.58 -2.32
C GLN A 137 1.60 -25.82 -1.00
N LYS A 138 2.45 -26.38 -0.13
CA LYS A 138 2.86 -25.74 1.13
C LYS A 138 3.74 -24.53 0.82
N LEU A 139 3.40 -23.37 1.38
CA LEU A 139 4.32 -22.23 1.46
C LEU A 139 5.17 -22.27 2.73
N ASN A 140 6.34 -21.64 2.66
CA ASN A 140 7.14 -21.29 3.83
C ASN A 140 6.28 -20.46 4.81
N GLY A 141 6.36 -20.79 6.09
CA GLY A 141 5.24 -20.65 7.02
C GLY A 141 4.73 -19.23 7.26
N PHE A 142 3.40 -19.07 7.24
CA PHE A 142 2.71 -17.95 7.88
C PHE A 142 3.18 -17.73 9.32
N PRO A 143 3.42 -16.47 9.77
CA PRO A 143 3.79 -16.21 11.15
C PRO A 143 2.65 -16.65 12.09
N PRO A 144 2.97 -17.09 13.32
CA PRO A 144 1.95 -17.54 14.26
C PRO A 144 1.02 -16.39 14.64
N GLY A 145 -0.24 -16.72 14.97
CA GLY A 145 -1.23 -15.74 15.42
C GLY A 145 -2.32 -15.44 14.39
N ILE A 146 -2.99 -14.30 14.59
CA ILE A 146 -4.05 -13.77 13.73
C ILE A 146 -3.40 -12.94 12.62
N LEU A 147 -3.76 -13.27 11.38
CA LEU A 147 -3.40 -12.53 10.19
C LEU A 147 -4.62 -11.77 9.69
N TYR A 148 -4.42 -10.48 9.48
CA TYR A 148 -5.42 -9.64 8.83
C TYR A 148 -5.22 -9.76 7.32
N GLY A 149 -6.31 -9.79 6.57
CA GLY A 149 -6.26 -9.82 5.13
C GLY A 149 -7.32 -8.97 4.47
N ILE A 150 -7.13 -8.69 3.19
CA ILE A 150 -8.08 -7.92 2.37
C ILE A 150 -8.55 -8.80 1.22
N VAL A 151 -9.87 -8.92 1.07
CA VAL A 151 -10.53 -9.71 0.02
C VAL A 151 -10.77 -8.81 -1.19
N LYS A 152 -10.18 -9.19 -2.33
CA LYS A 152 -10.20 -8.44 -3.59
C LYS A 152 -10.70 -9.31 -4.73
N ASP A 153 -11.15 -8.69 -5.81
CA ASP A 153 -11.35 -9.40 -7.08
C ASP A 153 -10.04 -10.05 -7.53
N TRP A 154 -10.15 -11.27 -8.05
CA TRP A 154 -9.03 -11.88 -8.77
C TRP A 154 -9.04 -11.38 -10.21
N ILE A 155 -8.00 -10.64 -10.59
CA ILE A 155 -7.81 -10.22 -11.98
C ILE A 155 -7.21 -11.39 -12.75
N GLU A 156 -8.00 -12.02 -13.62
CA GLU A 156 -7.46 -13.03 -14.53
C GLU A 156 -6.61 -12.34 -15.58
N LEU A 157 -5.36 -12.79 -15.66
CA LEU A 157 -4.40 -12.34 -16.64
C LEU A 157 -4.86 -12.73 -18.04
N THR A 158 -4.78 -11.78 -19.00
CA THR A 158 -5.08 -12.06 -20.41
C THR A 158 -4.32 -13.30 -20.90
N PRO A 159 -4.96 -14.33 -21.50
CA PRO A 159 -4.26 -15.55 -21.88
C PRO A 159 -3.06 -15.30 -22.80
N TYR A 160 -1.94 -15.96 -22.52
CA TYR A 160 -0.73 -15.90 -23.35
C TYR A 160 -0.12 -17.29 -23.49
N HIS A 161 0.32 -17.63 -24.70
CA HIS A 161 0.68 -18.99 -25.09
C HIS A 161 2.07 -19.43 -24.59
N ASP A 162 2.99 -18.49 -24.35
CA ASP A 162 4.32 -18.78 -23.82
C ASP A 162 4.47 -18.25 -22.39
N SER A 163 4.27 -19.14 -21.42
CA SER A 163 4.39 -18.79 -19.99
C SER A 163 5.78 -18.30 -19.59
N LYS A 164 6.85 -18.65 -20.32
CA LYS A 164 8.22 -18.21 -20.00
C LYS A 164 8.49 -16.77 -20.42
N GLN A 165 7.75 -16.25 -21.39
CA GLN A 165 7.88 -14.86 -21.86
C GLN A 165 6.76 -13.96 -21.35
N ARG A 166 5.95 -14.46 -20.41
CA ARG A 166 4.74 -13.80 -19.93
C ARG A 166 5.02 -12.42 -19.36
N ASP A 167 5.95 -12.32 -18.42
CA ASP A 167 6.23 -11.06 -17.72
C ASP A 167 6.71 -9.98 -18.70
N ASN A 168 7.55 -10.38 -19.67
CA ASN A 168 7.99 -9.48 -20.75
C ASN A 168 6.81 -9.04 -21.63
N TYR A 169 5.91 -9.96 -21.99
CA TYR A 169 4.73 -9.64 -22.79
C TYR A 169 3.79 -8.68 -22.06
N ASP A 170 3.47 -8.94 -20.79
CA ASP A 170 2.61 -8.10 -19.97
C ASP A 170 3.18 -6.69 -19.83
N GLN A 171 4.48 -6.58 -19.57
CA GLN A 171 5.16 -5.28 -19.58
C GLN A 171 5.01 -4.60 -20.95
N MET A 172 5.25 -5.31 -22.06
CA MET A 172 5.16 -4.73 -23.41
C MET A 172 3.76 -4.22 -23.74
N VAL A 173 2.70 -4.95 -23.42
CA VAL A 173 1.32 -4.53 -23.72
C VAL A 173 0.77 -3.50 -22.74
N ALA A 174 1.42 -3.27 -21.59
CA ALA A 174 0.97 -2.33 -20.58
C ALA A 174 0.82 -0.88 -21.10
N VAL A 175 1.60 -0.50 -22.13
CA VAL A 175 1.56 0.85 -22.73
C VAL A 175 0.15 1.27 -23.17
N LYS A 176 -0.69 0.33 -23.59
CA LYS A 176 -2.08 0.61 -24.00
C LYS A 176 -2.94 1.12 -22.85
N TYR A 177 -2.52 0.89 -21.61
CA TYR A 177 -3.20 1.31 -20.40
C TYR A 177 -2.61 2.57 -19.77
N PHE A 178 -1.43 3.05 -20.17
CA PHE A 178 -0.72 4.14 -19.49
C PHE A 178 -1.54 5.42 -19.36
N ALA A 179 -2.27 5.81 -20.41
CA ALA A 179 -3.12 7.00 -20.38
C ALA A 179 -4.24 6.87 -19.33
N ARG A 180 -4.87 5.69 -19.23
CA ARG A 180 -5.89 5.40 -18.21
C ARG A 180 -5.26 5.36 -16.82
N MET A 181 -4.15 4.64 -16.64
CA MET A 181 -3.45 4.54 -15.36
C MET A 181 -3.01 5.90 -14.82
N LEU A 182 -2.51 6.80 -15.67
CA LEU A 182 -2.14 8.16 -15.27
C LEU A 182 -3.37 8.99 -14.88
N LYS A 183 -4.48 8.86 -15.63
CA LYS A 183 -5.76 9.48 -15.28
C LYS A 183 -6.28 8.98 -13.92
N ASP A 184 -6.20 7.67 -13.68
CA ASP A 184 -6.60 7.04 -12.42
C ASP A 184 -5.69 7.50 -11.27
N LEU A 185 -4.38 7.66 -11.51
CA LEU A 185 -3.43 8.21 -10.54
C LEU A 185 -3.78 9.65 -10.15
N HIS A 186 -4.07 10.52 -11.12
CA HIS A 186 -4.56 11.86 -10.82
C HIS A 186 -5.87 11.82 -10.02
N LYS A 187 -6.75 10.85 -10.30
CA LYS A 187 -7.98 10.68 -9.54
C LYS A 187 -7.70 10.23 -8.09
N LEU A 188 -6.71 9.37 -7.84
CA LEU A 188 -6.27 9.01 -6.50
C LEU A 188 -5.78 10.26 -5.74
N HIS A 189 -4.94 11.09 -6.36
CA HIS A 189 -4.48 12.36 -5.76
C HIS A 189 -5.67 13.28 -5.46
N PHE A 190 -6.61 13.42 -6.38
CA PHE A 190 -7.85 14.17 -6.15
C PHE A 190 -8.69 13.62 -4.98
N LEU A 191 -8.61 12.33 -4.67
CA LEU A 191 -9.33 11.71 -3.54
C LEU A 191 -8.53 11.75 -2.23
N GLY A 192 -7.37 12.42 -2.21
CA GLY A 192 -6.53 12.53 -1.03
C GLY A 192 -5.67 11.30 -0.78
N ILE A 193 -5.39 10.49 -1.80
CA ILE A 193 -4.58 9.26 -1.71
C ILE A 193 -3.28 9.47 -2.50
N VAL A 194 -2.14 9.18 -1.89
CA VAL A 194 -0.84 9.00 -2.57
C VAL A 194 -0.41 7.55 -2.46
N VAL A 195 0.14 6.96 -3.53
CA VAL A 195 0.42 5.52 -3.62
C VAL A 195 1.80 5.16 -3.06
N ARG A 196 2.80 6.01 -3.32
CA ARG A 196 4.17 5.99 -2.79
C ARG A 196 5.06 4.80 -3.17
N ASP A 197 4.55 3.80 -3.88
CA ASP A 197 5.29 2.61 -4.38
C ASP A 197 4.84 2.22 -5.80
N LEU A 198 4.79 3.19 -6.72
CA LEU A 198 4.38 2.93 -8.09
C LEU A 198 5.49 2.25 -8.90
N LYS A 199 5.22 1.00 -9.30
CA LYS A 199 6.04 0.18 -10.19
C LYS A 199 5.15 -0.81 -10.96
N PRO A 200 5.65 -1.45 -12.04
CA PRO A 200 4.83 -2.33 -12.88
C PRO A 200 4.10 -3.43 -12.11
N ASP A 201 4.74 -4.00 -11.09
CA ASP A 201 4.20 -5.11 -10.29
C ASP A 201 2.93 -4.75 -9.52
N GLN A 202 2.66 -3.45 -9.31
CA GLN A 202 1.43 -2.99 -8.64
C GLN A 202 0.23 -2.89 -9.58
N TYR A 203 0.41 -3.23 -10.86
CA TYR A 203 -0.65 -3.24 -11.84
C TYR A 203 -0.82 -4.61 -12.49
N ILE A 204 -2.07 -5.01 -12.69
CA ILE A 204 -2.44 -6.14 -13.55
C ILE A 204 -3.36 -5.63 -14.64
N ASP A 205 -2.95 -5.77 -15.91
CA ASP A 205 -3.71 -5.26 -17.07
C ASP A 205 -4.12 -3.77 -16.91
N GLY A 206 -3.22 -3.00 -16.28
CA GLY A 206 -3.38 -1.58 -15.96
C GLY A 206 -4.43 -1.27 -14.89
N VAL A 207 -4.82 -2.25 -14.07
CA VAL A 207 -5.62 -2.09 -12.86
C VAL A 207 -4.68 -2.05 -11.66
N LEU A 208 -4.76 -1.00 -10.83
CA LEU A 208 -3.93 -0.88 -9.62
C LEU A 208 -4.42 -1.88 -8.56
N ILE A 209 -3.54 -2.78 -8.10
CA ILE A 209 -3.90 -3.88 -7.19
C ILE A 209 -3.35 -3.72 -5.77
N ASP A 210 -2.34 -2.89 -5.56
CA ASP A 210 -1.62 -2.75 -4.30
C ASP A 210 -1.57 -1.29 -3.83
N LEU A 211 -1.96 -1.07 -2.57
CA LEU A 211 -1.96 0.24 -1.89
C LEU A 211 -1.37 0.11 -0.47
N SER A 212 -0.54 -0.91 -0.25
CA SER A 212 0.10 -1.20 1.05
C SER A 212 0.99 -0.06 1.58
N LEU A 213 1.59 0.73 0.70
CA LEU A 213 2.40 1.90 1.07
C LEU A 213 1.67 3.23 0.86
N ALA A 214 0.37 3.18 0.52
CA ALA A 214 -0.38 4.39 0.28
C ALA A 214 -0.57 5.20 1.56
N SER A 215 -0.57 6.52 1.44
CA SER A 215 -0.98 7.41 2.52
C SER A 215 -2.25 8.14 2.13
N THR A 216 -3.24 8.16 3.02
CA THR A 216 -4.56 8.73 2.75
C THR A 216 -4.89 9.85 3.72
N VAL A 217 -5.30 11.00 3.19
CA VAL A 217 -5.76 12.17 3.93
C VAL A 217 -7.12 11.87 4.61
N PRO A 218 -7.33 12.27 5.88
CA PRO A 218 -6.36 12.87 6.80
C PRO A 218 -5.39 11.83 7.37
N HIS A 219 -4.18 12.26 7.72
CA HIS A 219 -3.22 11.45 8.47
C HIS A 219 -2.91 12.13 9.81
N PRO A 220 -2.85 11.40 10.95
CA PRO A 220 -2.63 12.03 12.26
C PRO A 220 -1.33 12.82 12.40
N TYR A 221 -0.28 12.36 11.73
CA TYR A 221 1.01 13.04 11.63
C TYR A 221 1.16 13.84 10.33
N GLY A 222 0.07 14.01 9.58
CA GLY A 222 0.07 14.74 8.30
C GLY A 222 -0.01 16.25 8.49
N PRO A 223 0.08 17.01 7.38
CA PRO A 223 -0.14 18.44 7.38
C PRO A 223 -1.60 18.82 7.68
N THR A 224 -1.79 20.03 8.20
CA THR A 224 -3.11 20.66 8.36
C THR A 224 -3.51 21.40 7.08
N ALA A 225 -4.76 21.21 6.65
CA ALA A 225 -5.27 21.87 5.44
C ALA A 225 -5.49 23.39 5.63
N GLU A 226 -5.93 23.78 6.83
CA GLU A 226 -6.23 25.15 7.26
C GLU A 226 -5.76 25.38 8.71
N GLY A 227 -5.81 26.61 9.20
CA GLY A 227 -5.44 26.95 10.59
C GLY A 227 -3.94 27.00 10.86
N PRO A 228 -3.48 26.68 12.10
CA PRO A 228 -2.06 26.57 12.41
C PRO A 228 -1.40 25.43 11.62
N GLU A 229 -0.11 25.59 11.27
CA GLU A 229 0.64 24.52 10.62
C GLU A 229 0.79 23.30 11.53
N SER A 230 0.81 22.11 10.94
CA SER A 230 1.07 20.87 11.67
C SER A 230 2.50 20.90 12.23
N PRO A 231 2.73 20.49 13.49
CA PRO A 231 4.08 20.39 14.04
C PRO A 231 4.88 19.23 13.42
N TRP A 232 4.23 18.36 12.63
CA TRP A 232 4.82 17.15 12.08
C TRP A 232 5.25 17.28 10.63
N GLN A 233 4.40 17.90 9.80
CA GLN A 233 4.57 17.90 8.35
C GLN A 233 4.16 19.26 7.76
N PRO A 234 4.99 19.86 6.89
CA PRO A 234 4.63 21.10 6.22
C PRO A 234 3.48 20.89 5.23
N ARG A 235 2.74 21.95 4.92
CA ARG A 235 1.55 21.88 4.04
C ARG A 235 1.79 21.29 2.65
N TRP A 236 3.02 21.38 2.16
CA TRP A 236 3.41 20.86 0.86
C TRP A 236 3.73 19.35 0.87
N THR A 237 3.70 18.65 2.01
CA THR A 237 4.05 17.22 2.11
C THR A 237 3.26 16.36 1.12
N TYR A 238 1.93 16.50 1.09
CA TYR A 238 1.10 15.71 0.17
C TYR A 238 1.29 16.11 -1.30
N GLU A 239 1.47 17.40 -1.59
CA GLU A 239 1.82 17.88 -2.93
C GLU A 239 3.13 17.24 -3.43
N SER A 240 4.15 17.19 -2.56
CA SER A 240 5.42 16.54 -2.86
C SER A 240 5.26 15.03 -3.07
N LEU A 241 4.50 14.33 -2.24
CA LEU A 241 4.30 12.88 -2.38
C LEU A 241 3.51 12.54 -3.67
N ALA A 242 2.53 13.36 -4.04
CA ALA A 242 1.83 13.22 -5.30
C ALA A 242 2.73 13.49 -6.51
N ALA A 243 3.63 14.48 -6.42
CA ALA A 243 4.67 14.68 -7.44
C ALA A 243 5.62 13.47 -7.52
N TYR A 244 5.93 12.83 -6.38
CA TYR A 244 6.78 11.65 -6.35
C TYR A 244 6.10 10.43 -6.99
N ASP A 245 4.78 10.25 -6.80
CA ASP A 245 4.01 9.26 -7.55
C ASP A 245 4.12 9.46 -9.06
N LEU A 246 4.01 10.70 -9.54
CA LEU A 246 4.16 11.02 -10.97
C LEU A 246 5.58 10.75 -11.47
N TYR A 247 6.60 11.08 -10.65
CA TYR A 247 7.99 10.74 -10.94
C TYR A 247 8.19 9.22 -11.05
N ASN A 248 7.66 8.44 -10.11
CA ASN A 248 7.74 6.98 -10.15
C ASN A 248 6.99 6.39 -11.35
N PHE A 249 5.82 6.94 -11.68
CA PHE A 249 5.11 6.55 -12.89
C PHE A 249 5.92 6.84 -14.15
N GLN A 250 6.61 7.98 -14.22
CA GLN A 250 7.53 8.28 -15.32
C GLN A 250 8.68 7.27 -15.37
N VAL A 251 9.42 7.10 -14.27
CA VAL A 251 10.69 6.37 -14.27
C VAL A 251 10.48 4.85 -14.31
N HIS A 252 9.62 4.33 -13.44
CA HIS A 252 9.46 2.89 -13.22
C HIS A 252 8.40 2.25 -14.11
N VAL A 253 7.50 3.03 -14.71
CA VAL A 253 6.48 2.51 -15.63
C VAL A 253 6.79 2.92 -17.07
N ILE A 254 6.83 4.23 -17.37
CA ILE A 254 6.99 4.72 -18.74
C ILE A 254 8.42 4.50 -19.27
N ASP A 255 9.44 4.98 -18.55
CA ASP A 255 10.82 4.93 -19.00
C ASP A 255 11.39 3.51 -18.92
N PHE A 256 11.00 2.74 -17.92
CA PHE A 256 11.27 1.30 -17.84
C PHE A 256 10.72 0.56 -19.07
N TRP A 257 9.47 0.83 -19.47
CA TRP A 257 8.90 0.27 -20.71
C TRP A 257 9.67 0.72 -21.96
N LYS A 258 10.00 2.02 -22.09
CA LYS A 258 10.78 2.57 -23.22
C LYS A 258 12.18 1.93 -23.31
N HIS A 259 12.80 1.63 -22.16
CA HIS A 259 14.10 0.96 -22.08
C HIS A 259 13.99 -0.49 -22.55
N ASN A 260 13.07 -1.25 -21.96
CA ASN A 260 12.83 -2.65 -22.24
C ASN A 260 12.39 -2.90 -23.69
N GLN A 261 11.67 -1.95 -24.28
CA GLN A 261 11.31 -1.99 -25.69
C GLN A 261 12.54 -2.18 -26.62
N LYS A 262 13.70 -1.62 -26.27
CA LYS A 262 14.90 -1.75 -27.11
C LYS A 262 15.48 -3.16 -27.11
N PHE A 263 15.27 -3.91 -26.03
CA PHE A 263 15.83 -5.25 -25.84
C PHE A 263 14.87 -6.36 -26.29
N PHE A 264 13.57 -6.21 -26.04
CA PHE A 264 12.60 -7.30 -26.24
C PHE A 264 11.93 -7.33 -27.62
N PHE A 265 12.00 -6.24 -28.40
CA PHE A 265 11.38 -6.21 -29.73
C PHE A 265 12.25 -6.88 -30.81
N SER A 266 12.39 -8.21 -30.72
CA SER A 266 12.66 -9.02 -31.92
C SER A 266 11.53 -8.80 -32.93
N ARG A 267 11.81 -8.89 -34.25
CA ARG A 267 10.80 -8.63 -35.31
C ARG A 267 9.52 -9.47 -35.16
N ARG A 268 9.58 -10.62 -34.49
CA ARG A 268 8.46 -11.58 -34.33
C ARG A 268 7.39 -11.13 -33.33
N MET A 269 7.74 -10.33 -32.32
CA MET A 269 6.81 -9.87 -31.27
C MET A 269 6.10 -8.55 -31.61
N ARG A 270 6.26 -8.01 -32.83
CA ARG A 270 5.69 -6.70 -33.21
C ARG A 270 4.22 -6.75 -33.67
N ASN A 271 3.68 -7.92 -33.99
CA ASN A 271 2.35 -7.99 -34.57
C ASN A 271 1.28 -7.60 -33.53
N GLY A 272 0.70 -6.41 -33.70
CA GLY A 272 -0.40 -5.89 -32.87
C GLY A 272 0.03 -5.20 -31.57
N ILE A 273 1.32 -5.11 -31.25
CA ILE A 273 1.81 -4.44 -30.03
C ILE A 273 2.18 -2.98 -30.35
N GLN A 274 1.66 -2.06 -29.55
CA GLN A 274 1.97 -0.64 -29.65
C GLN A 274 3.46 -0.39 -29.40
N THR A 275 4.12 0.31 -30.32
CA THR A 275 5.58 0.56 -30.31
C THR A 275 5.94 1.99 -29.91
N ARG A 276 4.95 2.82 -29.55
CA ARG A 276 5.17 4.21 -29.17
C ARG A 276 4.35 4.54 -27.93
N CYS A 277 4.91 5.35 -27.04
CA CYS A 277 4.22 5.92 -25.90
C CYS A 277 4.20 7.45 -26.04
N ASN A 278 3.01 8.05 -26.03
CA ASN A 278 2.82 9.50 -26.08
C ASN A 278 2.41 10.07 -24.70
N VAL A 279 2.58 9.27 -23.64
CA VAL A 279 2.27 9.67 -22.27
C VAL A 279 3.59 10.07 -21.61
N ASP A 280 3.59 11.24 -20.99
CA ASP A 280 4.62 11.67 -20.06
C ASP A 280 3.92 12.12 -18.78
N ALA A 281 4.34 11.57 -17.65
CA ALA A 281 3.75 11.83 -16.34
C ALA A 281 4.51 12.91 -15.57
N TYR A 282 5.83 13.00 -15.76
CA TYR A 282 6.67 13.93 -15.00
C TYR A 282 8.02 14.19 -15.69
N PRO A 283 8.58 15.41 -15.64
CA PRO A 283 9.87 15.71 -16.27
C PRO A 283 11.07 15.23 -15.42
N ALA A 284 11.19 13.92 -15.20
CA ALA A 284 12.12 13.26 -14.27
C ALA A 284 13.59 13.63 -14.48
N ALA A 285 14.04 13.82 -15.72
CA ALA A 285 15.43 14.20 -16.03
C ALA A 285 15.85 15.56 -15.42
N ARG A 286 14.89 16.41 -15.04
CA ARG A 286 15.16 17.69 -14.39
C ARG A 286 15.31 17.56 -12.87
N CYS A 287 14.75 16.53 -12.24
CA CYS A 287 14.77 16.36 -10.79
C CYS A 287 16.17 16.16 -10.21
N LYS A 288 17.09 15.59 -11.01
CA LYS A 288 18.49 15.32 -10.63
C LYS A 288 19.42 16.51 -10.85
N LYS A 289 18.97 17.50 -11.62
CA LYS A 289 19.72 18.75 -11.80
C LYS A 289 19.43 19.57 -10.55
N ARG A 290 20.46 19.99 -9.81
CA ARG A 290 20.34 20.94 -8.69
C ARG A 290 19.86 22.29 -9.23
N CYS A 291 18.58 22.38 -9.59
CA CYS A 291 17.98 23.57 -10.16
C CYS A 291 17.41 24.40 -9.01
N PHE A 292 18.16 25.42 -8.61
CA PHE A 292 17.59 26.59 -7.96
C PHE A 292 16.77 27.32 -9.02
N THR A 293 15.45 27.11 -9.04
CA THR A 293 14.57 27.86 -9.94
C THR A 293 14.64 29.35 -9.58
N HIS A 294 14.38 30.22 -10.56
CA HIS A 294 14.44 31.69 -10.43
C HIS A 294 13.59 32.27 -9.29
N THR A 295 12.72 31.47 -8.66
CA THR A 295 11.89 31.83 -7.51
C THR A 295 12.53 31.52 -6.14
N LYS A 296 13.75 30.95 -6.10
CA LYS A 296 14.53 30.67 -4.86
C LYS A 296 13.86 29.80 -3.78
N ARG A 297 12.74 29.12 -4.04
CA ARG A 297 12.13 28.17 -3.09
C ARG A 297 12.15 26.76 -3.65
N PHE A 298 13.13 25.99 -3.20
CA PHE A 298 13.23 24.56 -3.41
C PHE A 298 12.18 23.84 -2.56
N VAL A 299 11.34 23.01 -3.19
CA VAL A 299 10.51 22.03 -2.48
C VAL A 299 11.12 20.65 -2.76
N PRO A 300 11.56 19.91 -1.73
CA PRO A 300 12.11 18.57 -1.93
C PRO A 300 11.03 17.64 -2.47
N LEU A 301 11.42 16.67 -3.29
CA LEU A 301 10.56 15.57 -3.69
C LEU A 301 10.71 14.44 -2.68
N LEU A 302 9.86 14.44 -1.65
CA LEU A 302 9.82 13.41 -0.61
C LEU A 302 9.68 12.02 -1.22
N ASN A 303 10.56 11.12 -0.80
CA ASN A 303 10.61 9.74 -1.26
C ASN A 303 11.13 8.82 -0.14
N TYR A 304 10.86 7.53 -0.28
CA TYR A 304 11.26 6.51 0.69
C TYR A 304 12.68 6.00 0.53
N TYR A 305 13.33 6.28 -0.61
CA TYR A 305 14.65 5.74 -0.94
C TYR A 305 15.79 6.72 -0.64
N GLU A 306 15.51 7.77 0.14
CA GLU A 306 16.46 8.82 0.52
C GLU A 306 17.14 9.51 -0.70
N GLU A 307 16.50 9.45 -1.88
CA GLU A 307 17.00 10.09 -3.07
C GLU A 307 16.91 11.62 -2.95
N VAL A 308 17.98 12.33 -3.28
CA VAL A 308 17.98 13.81 -3.27
C VAL A 308 17.37 14.32 -4.58
N LEU A 309 16.04 14.44 -4.61
CA LEU A 309 15.28 14.89 -5.77
C LEU A 309 14.57 16.23 -5.51
N ALA A 310 14.45 17.04 -6.55
CA ALA A 310 13.71 18.30 -6.54
C ALA A 310 12.30 18.14 -7.12
N MET A 311 11.28 18.74 -6.49
CA MET A 311 10.01 18.93 -7.16
C MET A 311 10.16 20.03 -8.22
N VAL A 312 10.05 19.65 -9.50
CA VAL A 312 10.27 20.54 -10.65
C VAL A 312 8.96 20.99 -11.30
N THR A 313 7.85 20.31 -10.99
CA THR A 313 6.50 20.65 -11.48
C THR A 313 5.50 20.23 -10.41
N LYS A 314 4.44 21.02 -10.23
CA LYS A 314 3.36 20.66 -9.29
C LYS A 314 2.52 19.51 -9.87
N PRO A 315 2.02 18.59 -9.03
CA PRO A 315 1.03 17.61 -9.47
C PRO A 315 -0.28 18.32 -9.87
N MET A 316 -1.14 17.63 -10.62
CA MET A 316 -2.45 18.17 -11.01
C MET A 316 -3.35 18.47 -9.80
N TYR A 317 -3.23 17.69 -8.73
CA TYR A 317 -3.98 17.86 -7.50
C TYR A 317 -3.04 17.71 -6.30
N ASP A 318 -3.17 18.61 -5.32
CA ASP A 318 -2.62 18.41 -3.97
C ASP A 318 -3.60 17.50 -3.20
N PRO A 319 -3.20 16.31 -2.75
CA PRO A 319 -4.06 15.42 -1.97
C PRO A 319 -4.66 16.10 -0.72
N LEU A 320 -3.97 17.08 -0.13
CA LEU A 320 -4.49 17.83 1.03
C LEU A 320 -5.73 18.68 0.69
N ASP A 321 -5.93 19.04 -0.59
CA ASP A 321 -7.14 19.73 -1.07
C ASP A 321 -8.40 18.90 -0.84
N PHE A 322 -8.29 17.59 -0.58
CA PHE A 322 -9.44 16.78 -0.18
C PHE A 322 -10.13 17.38 1.05
N LEU A 323 -9.37 17.80 2.07
CA LEU A 323 -9.95 18.41 3.27
C LEU A 323 -10.48 19.82 3.00
N ARG A 324 -9.81 20.61 2.16
CA ARG A 324 -10.27 21.95 1.76
C ARG A 324 -11.62 21.89 1.05
N ARG A 325 -11.82 20.87 0.20
CA ARG A 325 -13.10 20.59 -0.48
C ARG A 325 -14.15 19.96 0.43
N ASN A 326 -13.73 19.38 1.55
CA ASN A 326 -14.60 18.69 2.52
C ASN A 326 -14.35 19.22 3.94
N PRO A 327 -14.68 20.49 4.24
CA PRO A 327 -14.30 21.14 5.50
C PRO A 327 -14.95 20.51 6.75
N ARG A 328 -16.03 19.74 6.57
CA ARG A 328 -16.69 18.98 7.64
C ARG A 328 -16.15 17.57 7.83
N TYR A 329 -15.16 17.17 7.02
CA TYR A 329 -14.56 15.85 7.16
C TYR A 329 -13.82 15.76 8.49
N PRO A 330 -14.02 14.70 9.29
CA PRO A 330 -13.43 14.62 10.61
C PRO A 330 -11.90 14.45 10.50
N VAL A 331 -11.16 15.25 11.27
CA VAL A 331 -9.69 15.25 11.30
C VAL A 331 -9.22 15.16 12.74
N ARG A 332 -8.15 14.39 12.97
CA ARG A 332 -7.43 14.35 14.24
C ARG A 332 -5.95 14.46 13.96
N THR A 333 -5.30 15.49 14.47
CA THR A 333 -3.84 15.64 14.46
C THR A 333 -3.27 15.11 15.77
N ALA A 334 -2.17 14.35 15.71
CA ALA A 334 -1.49 13.84 16.89
C ALA A 334 -0.89 15.01 17.71
N GLN A 335 -1.04 14.96 19.03
CA GLN A 335 -0.44 15.96 19.93
C GLN A 335 1.07 15.73 20.07
N PHE A 336 1.82 16.82 20.15
CA PHE A 336 3.27 16.79 20.33
C PHE A 336 3.65 16.05 21.62
N GLY A 337 4.66 15.18 21.57
CA GLY A 337 5.13 14.40 22.73
C GLY A 337 4.36 13.09 23.03
N VAL A 338 3.30 12.77 22.29
CA VAL A 338 2.64 11.46 22.40
C VAL A 338 3.38 10.45 21.53
N PRO A 339 3.89 9.33 22.08
CA PRO A 339 4.52 8.28 21.28
C PRO A 339 3.55 7.78 20.21
N ALA A 340 4.06 7.50 19.00
CA ALA A 340 3.33 6.66 18.05
C ALA A 340 2.94 5.34 18.76
N ARG A 341 1.83 4.69 18.34
CA ARG A 341 1.39 3.42 18.94
C ARG A 341 2.59 2.47 19.05
N GLY A 342 3.13 2.33 20.24
CA GLY A 342 4.21 1.40 20.51
C GLY A 342 3.62 0.01 20.74
N PRO A 343 4.40 -1.06 20.54
CA PRO A 343 4.01 -2.38 21.03
C PRO A 343 3.72 -2.28 22.54
N PRO A 344 2.76 -3.05 23.08
CA PRO A 344 2.56 -3.11 24.52
C PRO A 344 3.90 -3.48 25.18
N LEU A 345 4.26 -2.73 26.22
CA LEU A 345 5.44 -3.04 27.02
C LEU A 345 5.41 -4.52 27.39
N PRO A 346 6.52 -5.28 27.25
CA PRO A 346 6.57 -6.64 27.74
C PRO A 346 6.16 -6.62 29.21
N ALA A 347 5.21 -7.48 29.58
CA ALA A 347 4.87 -7.67 30.98
C ALA A 347 6.18 -7.90 31.75
N PRO A 348 6.37 -7.26 32.93
CA PRO A 348 7.63 -7.36 33.65
C PRO A 348 7.93 -8.84 33.87
N ARG A 349 9.05 -9.30 33.29
CA ARG A 349 9.56 -10.64 33.56
C ARG A 349 9.78 -10.71 35.06
N ARG A 350 9.06 -11.62 35.74
CA ARG A 350 9.38 -11.99 37.11
C ARG A 350 10.84 -12.44 37.11
N THR A 351 11.73 -11.60 37.62
CA THR A 351 13.10 -11.97 37.92
C THR A 351 13.04 -13.04 39.00
N PHE A 352 13.29 -14.28 38.62
CA PHE A 352 13.71 -15.28 39.59
C PHE A 352 15.06 -14.80 40.14
N THR A 353 15.06 -14.36 41.40
CA THR A 353 16.26 -14.17 42.19
C THR A 353 17.00 -15.51 42.25
N GLN A 354 18.08 -15.62 41.49
CA GLN A 354 19.02 -16.72 41.64
C GLN A 354 19.87 -16.40 42.88
N VAL A 355 19.60 -17.15 43.95
CA VAL A 355 20.38 -17.15 45.18
C VAL A 355 21.81 -17.60 44.85
N GLY A 356 22.79 -16.85 45.35
CA GLY A 356 24.20 -17.02 45.02
C GLY A 356 24.81 -18.31 45.54
N CYS A 357 25.87 -18.74 44.86
CA CYS A 357 26.90 -19.64 45.38
C CYS A 357 28.18 -19.42 44.58
N CYS A 358 29.06 -18.55 45.08
CA CYS A 358 30.50 -18.63 44.84
C CYS A 358 31.19 -18.24 46.16
N ALA A 359 31.55 -19.28 46.92
CA ALA A 359 32.58 -19.23 47.94
C ALA A 359 33.59 -20.33 47.57
N VAL A 360 34.88 -20.04 47.78
CA VAL A 360 36.03 -20.94 47.72
C VAL A 360 36.46 -21.29 46.27
N MET A 361 37.64 -20.95 45.76
CA MET A 361 38.96 -20.74 46.36
C MET A 361 39.76 -19.69 45.58
#